data_AF-A0A7Z9CSI7-F1
#
_entry.id   AF-A0A7Z9CSI7-F1
#
_cell.length_a   1.000
_cell.length_b   1.000
_cell.length_c   1.000
_cell.angle_alpha   90.00
_cell.angle_beta   90.00
_cell.angle_gamma   90.00
#
_symmetry.space_group_name_H-M   'P 1'
#
loop_
_entity.id
_entity.type
_entity.pdbx_description
1 polymer ?
#
loop_
_entity_poly.entity_id
_entity_poly.type
_entity_poly.pdbx_seq_one_letter_code
_entity_poly.pdbx_strand_id
1 'polypeptide(L)'
;MEFFNLIRATQKSGKPDGVIWRTAKSEARANLQLEVDLEDAGIETGRGHDYNKPIRTDFPVFNDLPAEGVLDFEWCTRYELADDQRTWQLKAGAVPADEFHQEEESQDNGAVIVDGVDTSTGEVLDVQSKADNSDITEGDDKNTLYPVVKLRRPQLIISQFISDSVAHHVTQRQRIQIGALEMDTDNNYIQNLLLATRSIPEIDELTTANLWKLTDAVKKVFPEDKRTELGLLLNFLKVWIETPHIDRGILVKEWAGGNRISGVQKQETQTTTESPRYKRAVTQSMANLGIEIAIAQLYPDAEPGKISRPQLIGAKDLVDRKEDIHVKALKILGKTTDILDYDAHSIFGVTRAIKWNSEEDTSELRAIVRNWFTENGIYENGEPSKGYPEWND
;
A
#
# COMPACT_ATOMS: atom_id res chain seq x y z
N MET A 1 -1.53 13.05 31.74
CA MET A 1 -1.68 11.67 32.22
C MET A 1 -3.03 11.57 32.86
N GLU A 2 -3.73 10.48 32.60
CA GLU A 2 -5.05 10.21 33.17
C GLU A 2 -4.89 9.37 34.43
N PHE A 3 -5.72 9.64 35.42
CA PHE A 3 -5.65 9.03 36.73
C PHE A 3 -7.05 8.63 37.16
N PHE A 4 -7.29 7.33 37.28
CA PHE A 4 -8.55 6.76 37.73
C PHE A 4 -8.41 6.23 39.16
N ASN A 5 -9.35 6.56 40.03
CA ASN A 5 -9.32 6.16 41.43
C ASN A 5 -10.65 5.55 41.88
N LEU A 6 -10.55 4.43 42.59
CA LEU A 6 -11.62 3.78 43.31
C LEU A 6 -11.68 4.28 44.75
N ILE A 7 -12.86 4.72 45.18
CA ILE A 7 -13.16 5.16 46.54
C ILE A 7 -14.08 4.11 47.16
N ARG A 8 -13.44 3.10 47.75
CA ARG A 8 -14.14 1.94 48.32
C ARG A 8 -14.79 2.28 49.66
N ALA A 9 -16.09 2.07 49.77
CA ALA A 9 -16.82 2.18 51.02
C ALA A 9 -16.36 1.09 52.00
N THR A 10 -16.43 1.39 53.30
CA THR A 10 -16.18 0.38 54.33
C THR A 10 -17.38 -0.55 54.44
N GLN A 11 -17.13 -1.84 54.73
CA GLN A 11 -18.20 -2.84 54.87
C GLN A 11 -19.25 -2.47 55.94
N LYS A 12 -18.91 -1.58 56.88
CA LYS A 12 -19.79 -1.11 57.96
C LYS A 12 -20.64 0.10 57.58
N SER A 13 -20.25 0.90 56.58
CA SER A 13 -20.97 2.13 56.24
C SER A 13 -22.23 1.86 55.40
N GLY A 14 -22.28 0.73 54.70
CA GLY A 14 -23.40 0.38 53.81
C GLY A 14 -23.57 1.31 52.60
N LYS A 15 -22.58 2.18 52.35
CA LYS A 15 -22.56 3.11 51.21
C LYS A 15 -22.01 2.41 49.95
N PRO A 16 -22.39 2.87 48.74
CA PRO A 16 -21.84 2.35 47.49
C PRO A 16 -20.38 2.79 47.30
N ASP A 17 -19.61 1.97 46.58
CA ASP A 17 -18.28 2.30 46.10
C ASP A 17 -18.36 3.37 45.01
N GLY A 18 -17.44 4.34 45.02
CA GLY A 18 -17.39 5.42 44.05
C GLY A 18 -16.13 5.39 43.19
N VAL A 19 -16.19 6.01 42.01
CA VAL A 19 -15.03 6.25 41.15
C VAL A 19 -14.94 7.70 40.74
N ILE A 20 -13.72 8.14 40.45
CA ILE A 20 -13.45 9.46 39.89
C ILE A 20 -12.18 9.40 39.04
N TRP A 21 -12.14 10.17 37.96
CA TRP A 21 -10.96 10.28 37.13
C TRP A 21 -10.62 11.71 36.75
N ARG A 22 -9.34 11.94 36.47
CA ARG A 22 -8.83 13.24 36.03
C ARG A 22 -7.60 13.15 35.15
N THR A 23 -7.45 14.18 34.32
CA THR A 23 -6.24 14.48 33.58
C THR A 23 -5.37 15.45 34.36
N ALA A 24 -4.13 15.06 34.66
CA ALA A 24 -3.16 15.96 35.28
C ALA A 24 -1.74 15.79 34.71
N LYS A 25 -0.90 16.82 34.93
CA LYS A 25 0.51 16.83 34.50
C LYS A 25 1.41 15.97 35.39
N SER A 26 1.00 15.68 36.62
CA SER A 26 1.73 14.85 37.57
C SER A 26 0.78 14.14 38.52
N GLU A 27 1.24 13.02 39.08
CA GLU A 27 0.54 12.27 40.11
C GLU A 27 0.25 13.13 41.35
N ALA A 28 1.24 13.91 41.81
CA ALA A 28 1.06 14.80 42.96
C ALA A 28 -0.07 15.82 42.74
N ARG A 29 -0.20 16.36 41.51
CA ARG A 29 -1.28 17.30 41.16
C ARG A 29 -2.64 16.60 41.13
N ALA A 30 -2.70 15.37 40.64
CA ALA A 30 -3.91 14.57 40.60
C ALA A 30 -4.40 14.22 42.03
N ASN A 31 -3.49 13.81 42.91
CA ASN A 31 -3.82 13.44 44.29
C ASN A 31 -4.34 14.65 45.09
N LEU A 32 -3.72 15.84 44.93
CA LEU A 32 -4.22 17.07 45.55
C LEU A 32 -5.63 17.43 45.08
N GLN A 33 -5.92 17.28 43.78
CA GLN A 33 -7.25 17.58 43.25
C GLN A 33 -8.28 16.51 43.65
N LEU A 34 -7.85 15.27 43.86
CA LEU A 34 -8.70 14.22 44.40
C LEU A 34 -9.12 14.54 45.84
N GLU A 35 -8.19 15.01 46.68
CA GLU A 35 -8.50 15.41 48.06
C GLU A 35 -9.53 16.56 48.11
N VAL A 36 -9.38 17.58 47.25
CA VAL A 36 -10.34 18.68 47.14
C VAL A 36 -11.74 18.18 46.80
N ASP A 37 -11.86 17.30 45.82
CA ASP A 37 -13.17 16.80 45.39
C ASP A 37 -13.84 15.89 46.42
N LEU A 38 -13.05 15.12 47.17
CA LEU A 38 -13.58 14.34 48.29
C LEU A 38 -14.08 15.27 49.40
N GLU A 39 -13.36 16.35 49.70
CA GLU A 39 -13.78 17.37 50.67
C GLU A 39 -15.07 18.09 50.21
N ASP A 40 -15.13 18.52 48.95
CA ASP A 40 -16.30 19.17 48.35
C ASP A 40 -17.53 18.24 48.34
N ALA A 41 -17.33 16.94 48.18
CA ALA A 41 -18.37 15.91 48.28
C ALA A 41 -18.72 15.51 49.73
N GLY A 42 -18.01 16.04 50.73
CA GLY A 42 -18.20 15.70 52.14
C GLY A 42 -17.78 14.26 52.50
N ILE A 43 -16.82 13.70 51.76
CA ILE A 43 -16.35 12.32 51.89
C ILE A 43 -15.01 12.30 52.64
N GLU A 44 -15.08 11.90 53.90
CA GLU A 44 -13.88 11.64 54.69
C GLU A 44 -13.36 10.22 54.42
N THR A 45 -12.07 10.10 54.10
CA THR A 45 -11.43 8.81 53.79
C THR A 45 -10.41 8.41 54.84
N GLY A 46 -10.34 7.11 55.16
CA GLY A 46 -9.33 6.56 56.07
C GLY A 46 -9.90 5.72 57.20
N ARG A 47 -9.05 5.38 58.17
CA ARG A 47 -9.40 4.44 59.24
C ARG A 47 -10.45 5.07 60.18
N GLY A 48 -11.65 4.50 60.19
CA GLY A 48 -12.74 4.94 61.07
C GLY A 48 -13.79 5.82 60.38
N HIS A 49 -13.58 6.17 59.11
CA HIS A 49 -14.57 6.88 58.28
C HIS A 49 -15.32 5.91 57.36
N ASP A 50 -16.32 6.43 56.66
CA ASP A 50 -17.21 5.61 55.83
C ASP A 50 -16.54 5.05 54.57
N TYR A 51 -15.44 5.67 54.12
CA TYR A 51 -14.69 5.29 52.92
C TYR A 51 -13.21 5.05 53.23
N ASN A 52 -12.60 4.10 52.53
CA ASN A 52 -11.16 3.84 52.59
C ASN A 52 -10.39 4.91 51.81
N LYS A 53 -9.07 4.93 51.99
CA LYS A 53 -8.20 5.76 51.14
C LYS A 53 -8.39 5.38 49.66
N PRO A 54 -8.48 6.36 48.74
CA PRO A 54 -8.63 6.07 47.33
C PRO A 54 -7.51 5.16 46.79
N ILE A 55 -7.90 4.20 45.96
CA ILE A 55 -7.00 3.23 45.33
C ILE A 55 -6.86 3.62 43.87
N ARG A 56 -5.61 3.76 43.41
CA ARG A 56 -5.34 3.96 41.99
C ARG A 56 -5.56 2.65 41.22
N THR A 57 -6.32 2.73 40.15
CA THR A 57 -6.51 1.63 39.19
C THR A 57 -5.94 2.03 37.84
N ASP A 58 -5.87 1.08 36.90
CA ASP A 58 -5.59 1.42 35.51
C ASP A 58 -6.78 2.18 34.92
N PHE A 59 -6.53 3.02 33.91
CA PHE A 59 -7.57 3.84 33.31
C PHE A 59 -8.47 2.97 32.41
N PRO A 60 -9.77 2.83 32.72
CA PRO A 60 -10.66 1.98 31.95
C PRO A 60 -10.99 2.61 30.59
N VAL A 61 -11.12 1.77 29.55
CA VAL A 61 -11.50 2.19 28.20
C VAL A 61 -12.96 1.77 27.95
N PHE A 62 -13.90 2.48 28.58
CA PHE A 62 -15.35 2.31 28.34
C PHE A 62 -15.98 3.64 27.93
N ASN A 63 -17.07 3.59 27.16
CA ASN A 63 -17.73 4.77 26.59
C ASN A 63 -18.59 5.55 27.60
N ASP A 64 -18.91 4.96 28.76
CA ASP A 64 -19.80 5.51 29.78
C ASP A 64 -19.05 6.01 31.03
N LEU A 65 -17.78 6.40 30.86
CA LEU A 65 -17.01 7.04 31.92
C LEU A 65 -17.75 8.29 32.44
N PRO A 66 -17.75 8.54 33.77
CA PRO A 66 -18.32 9.77 34.30
C PRO A 66 -17.59 11.00 33.76
N ALA A 67 -18.19 12.18 33.86
CA ALA A 67 -17.49 13.40 33.48
C ALA A 67 -16.20 13.59 34.30
N GLU A 68 -15.17 14.18 33.70
CA GLU A 68 -13.89 14.39 34.35
C GLU A 68 -14.08 15.14 35.69
N GLY A 69 -13.56 14.56 36.77
CA GLY A 69 -13.66 15.13 38.10
C GLY A 69 -15.05 15.02 38.76
N VAL A 70 -15.97 14.23 38.22
CA VAL A 70 -17.25 13.92 38.86
C VAL A 70 -17.14 12.58 39.57
N LEU A 71 -17.64 12.54 40.80
CA LEU A 71 -17.72 11.33 41.59
C LEU A 71 -18.95 10.52 41.18
N ASP A 72 -18.73 9.28 40.75
CA ASP A 72 -19.78 8.37 40.28
C ASP A 72 -19.86 7.13 41.19
N PHE A 73 -21.03 6.90 41.78
CA PHE A 73 -21.31 5.74 42.64
C PHE A 73 -22.08 4.62 41.93
N GLU A 74 -22.53 4.86 40.70
CA GLU A 74 -23.24 3.89 39.88
C GLU A 74 -22.28 3.08 39.01
N TRP A 75 -21.09 3.59 38.69
CA TRP A 75 -20.05 2.86 37.95
C TRP A 75 -19.80 1.44 38.51
N CYS A 76 -19.61 1.33 39.83
CA CYS A 76 -19.33 0.07 40.51
C CYS A 76 -20.54 -0.89 40.54
N THR A 77 -21.72 -0.47 40.06
CA THR A 77 -22.86 -1.38 39.86
C THR A 77 -22.73 -2.16 38.55
N ARG A 78 -22.05 -1.59 37.55
CA ARG A 78 -21.82 -2.18 36.22
C ARG A 78 -20.46 -2.86 36.12
N TYR A 79 -19.43 -2.26 36.72
CA TYR A 79 -18.06 -2.72 36.59
C TYR A 79 -17.48 -3.17 37.93
N GLU A 80 -16.56 -4.12 37.88
CA GLU A 80 -15.75 -4.57 39.01
C GLU A 80 -14.27 -4.64 38.66
N LEU A 81 -13.42 -4.71 39.68
CA LEU A 81 -12.00 -4.95 39.47
C LEU A 81 -11.76 -6.44 39.25
N ALA A 82 -10.94 -6.74 38.25
CA ALA A 82 -10.42 -8.09 38.00
C ALA A 82 -9.51 -8.56 39.15
N ASP A 83 -9.09 -9.82 39.10
CA ASP A 83 -8.23 -10.46 40.12
C ASP A 83 -6.90 -9.71 40.38
N ASP A 84 -6.45 -8.91 39.42
CA ASP A 84 -5.25 -8.07 39.51
C ASP A 84 -5.42 -6.82 40.40
N GLN A 85 -6.66 -6.52 40.82
CA GLN A 85 -7.06 -5.32 41.58
C GLN A 85 -6.72 -3.99 40.90
N ARG A 86 -6.52 -3.99 39.58
CA ARG A 86 -6.10 -2.81 38.80
C ARG A 86 -6.93 -2.60 37.54
N THR A 87 -7.33 -3.68 36.87
CA THR A 87 -8.09 -3.63 35.62
C THR A 87 -9.59 -3.71 35.92
N TRP A 88 -10.41 -2.91 35.23
CA TRP A 88 -11.86 -2.94 35.35
C TRP A 88 -12.48 -3.86 34.29
N GLN A 89 -13.44 -4.68 34.70
CA GLN A 89 -14.22 -5.59 33.85
C GLN A 89 -15.72 -5.41 34.13
N LEU A 90 -16.57 -5.78 33.17
CA LEU A 90 -18.02 -5.75 33.33
C LEU A 90 -18.46 -6.86 34.28
N LYS A 91 -19.41 -6.58 35.17
CA LYS A 91 -20.01 -7.59 36.04
C LYS A 91 -20.90 -8.53 35.22
N ALA A 92 -20.82 -9.83 35.51
CA ALA A 92 -21.68 -10.84 34.89
C ALA A 92 -23.17 -10.48 35.07
N GLY A 93 -23.89 -10.32 33.96
CA GLY A 93 -25.32 -9.96 33.93
C GLY A 93 -25.63 -8.46 34.02
N ALA A 94 -24.64 -7.57 34.09
CA ALA A 94 -24.85 -6.12 34.01
C ALA A 94 -24.94 -5.66 32.55
N VAL A 95 -25.98 -4.89 32.20
CA VAL A 95 -26.14 -4.31 30.87
C VAL A 95 -25.36 -2.98 30.84
N PRO A 96 -24.30 -2.84 30.04
CA PRO A 96 -23.68 -1.54 29.80
C PRO A 96 -24.69 -0.65 29.06
N ALA A 97 -24.66 0.67 29.30
CA ALA A 97 -25.63 1.61 28.73
C ALA A 97 -25.50 1.80 27.19
N ASP A 98 -24.76 0.91 26.50
CA ASP A 98 -24.47 0.98 25.08
C ASP A 98 -24.77 -0.39 24.42
N GLU A 99 -25.43 -0.36 23.26
CA GLU A 99 -25.98 -1.52 22.53
C GLU A 99 -24.93 -2.49 21.94
N PHE A 100 -23.66 -2.41 22.36
CA PHE A 100 -22.55 -3.14 21.75
C PHE A 100 -21.80 -4.13 22.66
N HIS A 101 -22.25 -4.31 23.91
CA HIS A 101 -21.78 -5.42 24.76
C HIS A 101 -22.97 -6.28 25.17
N GLN A 102 -23.36 -7.17 24.26
CA GLN A 102 -24.06 -8.40 24.60
C GLN A 102 -23.00 -9.49 24.74
N GLU A 103 -22.68 -9.87 25.97
CA GLU A 103 -22.22 -11.23 26.23
C GLU A 103 -23.47 -12.07 26.51
N GLU A 104 -23.78 -13.01 25.62
CA GLU A 104 -24.76 -14.05 25.90
C GLU A 104 -24.18 -15.01 26.94
N GLU A 105 -24.95 -15.24 28.02
CA GLU A 105 -24.67 -16.28 29.01
C GLU A 105 -24.62 -17.65 28.31
N SER A 106 -23.47 -18.31 28.39
CA SER A 106 -23.33 -19.73 28.06
C SER A 106 -23.97 -20.58 29.16
N GLN A 107 -25.25 -20.93 28.98
CA GLN A 107 -25.82 -22.09 29.66
C GLN A 107 -25.41 -23.37 28.93
N ASP A 108 -24.56 -24.14 29.59
CA ASP A 108 -24.24 -25.54 29.34
C ASP A 108 -25.52 -26.37 29.11
N ASN A 109 -25.79 -26.73 27.85
CA ASN A 109 -26.63 -27.86 27.48
C ASN A 109 -26.09 -28.44 26.16
N GLY A 110 -25.52 -29.64 26.24
CA GLY A 110 -24.84 -30.31 25.15
C GLY A 110 -25.67 -30.39 23.85
N ALA A 111 -25.27 -29.62 22.85
CA ALA A 111 -25.76 -29.75 21.49
C ALA A 111 -24.96 -30.84 20.76
N VAL A 112 -25.65 -31.90 20.31
CA VAL A 112 -25.10 -32.86 19.35
C VAL A 112 -25.27 -32.28 17.95
N ILE A 113 -24.17 -31.84 17.36
CA ILE A 113 -24.13 -31.27 16.01
C ILE A 113 -23.77 -32.39 15.02
N VAL A 114 -24.65 -32.62 14.04
CA VAL A 114 -24.36 -33.44 12.85
C VAL A 114 -24.72 -32.62 11.61
N ASP A 115 -23.73 -32.42 10.73
CA ASP A 115 -23.86 -31.74 9.42
C ASP A 115 -24.39 -30.28 9.45
N GLY A 116 -23.99 -29.51 10.46
CA GLY A 116 -24.13 -28.04 10.43
C GLY A 116 -25.55 -27.50 10.63
N VAL A 117 -26.47 -28.31 11.17
CA VAL A 117 -27.82 -27.88 11.54
C VAL A 117 -28.06 -28.19 13.01
N ASP A 118 -28.46 -27.18 13.79
CA ASP A 118 -29.07 -27.41 15.10
C ASP A 118 -30.46 -28.03 14.87
N THR A 119 -30.58 -29.32 15.21
CA THR A 119 -31.81 -30.09 15.02
C THR A 119 -32.95 -29.69 15.96
N SER A 120 -32.72 -28.78 16.92
CA SER A 120 -33.74 -28.29 17.84
C SER A 120 -34.41 -26.98 17.39
N THR A 121 -33.65 -26.07 16.77
CA THR A 121 -34.11 -24.72 16.38
C THR A 121 -34.26 -24.54 14.87
N GLY A 122 -33.57 -25.36 14.06
CA GLY A 122 -33.62 -25.30 12.60
C GLY A 122 -32.93 -24.07 11.99
N GLU A 123 -32.14 -23.33 12.79
CA GLU A 123 -31.42 -22.15 12.33
C GLU A 123 -30.06 -22.52 11.72
N VAL A 124 -29.75 -21.91 10.57
CA VAL A 124 -28.47 -22.11 9.88
C VAL A 124 -27.47 -21.14 10.50
N LEU A 125 -26.65 -21.63 11.44
CA LEU A 125 -25.51 -20.88 11.95
C LEU A 125 -24.47 -20.76 10.83
N ASP A 126 -24.10 -19.53 10.50
CA ASP A 126 -23.11 -19.22 9.47
C ASP A 126 -21.84 -20.00 9.81
N VAL A 127 -21.44 -20.86 8.88
CA VAL A 127 -20.51 -21.96 9.10
C VAL A 127 -19.21 -21.38 9.66
N GLN A 128 -18.95 -21.57 10.96
CA GLN A 128 -17.59 -21.61 11.48
C GLN A 128 -16.93 -22.81 10.81
N SER A 129 -16.47 -22.61 9.57
CA SER A 129 -15.55 -23.53 8.94
C SER A 129 -14.38 -23.61 9.89
N LYS A 130 -14.03 -24.82 10.34
CA LYS A 130 -12.76 -25.13 11.02
C LYS A 130 -11.57 -24.87 10.08
N ALA A 131 -11.49 -23.68 9.51
CA ALA A 131 -10.28 -23.14 8.97
C ALA A 131 -9.31 -22.94 10.13
N ASP A 132 -8.04 -23.20 9.88
CA ASP A 132 -6.93 -23.11 10.82
C ASP A 132 -6.64 -21.62 11.14
N ASN A 133 -7.62 -21.00 11.78
CA ASN A 133 -7.72 -19.59 12.14
C ASN A 133 -7.64 -19.44 13.66
N SER A 134 -6.73 -20.20 14.29
CA SER A 134 -6.51 -20.22 15.74
C SER A 134 -6.08 -18.87 16.32
N ASP A 135 -5.73 -17.92 15.46
CA ASP A 135 -5.41 -16.54 15.80
C ASP A 135 -6.65 -15.64 15.94
N ILE A 136 -7.82 -16.09 15.49
CA ILE A 136 -9.10 -15.39 15.72
C ILE A 136 -9.63 -15.81 17.09
N THR A 137 -9.91 -14.84 17.96
CA THR A 137 -10.45 -15.08 19.31
C THR A 137 -11.87 -14.53 19.46
N GLU A 138 -12.58 -14.98 20.49
CA GLU A 138 -13.95 -14.54 20.80
C GLU A 138 -14.02 -13.03 21.12
N GLY A 139 -12.91 -12.42 21.55
CA GLY A 139 -12.80 -10.98 21.79
C GLY A 139 -12.49 -10.14 20.55
N ASP A 140 -12.32 -10.76 19.37
CA ASP A 140 -11.99 -10.04 18.15
C ASP A 140 -13.24 -9.40 17.53
N ASP A 141 -13.19 -8.09 17.35
CA ASP A 141 -14.26 -7.29 16.76
C ASP A 141 -14.03 -6.99 15.26
N LYS A 142 -14.94 -6.22 14.66
CA LYS A 142 -14.86 -5.82 13.24
C LYS A 142 -13.65 -4.92 12.93
N ASN A 143 -13.05 -4.28 13.93
CA ASN A 143 -11.87 -3.43 13.79
C ASN A 143 -10.56 -4.19 13.99
N THR A 144 -10.64 -5.46 14.40
CA THR A 144 -9.47 -6.29 14.63
C THR A 144 -8.76 -6.60 13.31
N LEU A 145 -7.46 -6.28 13.29
CA LEU A 145 -6.58 -6.41 12.13
C LEU A 145 -5.51 -7.47 12.38
N TYR A 146 -5.39 -8.39 11.43
CA TYR A 146 -4.46 -9.52 11.51
C TYR A 146 -3.28 -9.25 10.57
N PRO A 147 -2.03 -9.27 11.07
CA PRO A 147 -0.86 -9.00 10.24
C PRO A 147 -0.62 -10.16 9.27
N VAL A 148 -0.61 -9.83 7.98
CA VAL A 148 -0.46 -10.79 6.88
C VAL A 148 0.84 -11.58 6.97
N VAL A 149 1.90 -11.01 7.55
CA VAL A 149 3.21 -11.67 7.72
C VAL A 149 3.18 -12.85 8.69
N LYS A 150 2.17 -12.93 9.57
CA LYS A 150 1.99 -14.07 10.49
C LYS A 150 1.23 -15.23 9.83
N LEU A 151 0.64 -15.01 8.65
CA LEU A 151 -0.11 -16.04 7.93
C LEU A 151 0.83 -17.10 7.37
N ARG A 152 0.34 -18.35 7.36
CA ARG A 152 1.02 -19.44 6.66
C ARG A 152 1.05 -19.18 5.17
N ARG A 153 1.95 -19.85 4.46
CA ARG A 153 2.20 -19.55 3.04
C ARG A 153 0.96 -19.59 2.13
N PRO A 154 0.10 -20.62 2.19
CA PRO A 154 -1.12 -20.66 1.38
C PRO A 154 -2.07 -19.49 1.70
N GLN A 155 -2.27 -19.21 2.98
CA GLN A 155 -3.10 -18.11 3.48
C GLN A 155 -2.54 -16.74 3.07
N LEU A 156 -1.22 -16.58 3.08
CA LEU A 156 -0.53 -15.39 2.61
C LEU A 156 -0.79 -15.15 1.11
N ILE A 157 -0.69 -16.20 0.27
CA ILE A 157 -0.99 -16.10 -1.16
C ILE A 157 -2.46 -15.71 -1.39
N ILE A 158 -3.39 -16.37 -0.71
CA ILE A 158 -4.83 -16.07 -0.81
C ILE A 158 -5.10 -14.64 -0.35
N SER A 159 -4.49 -14.19 0.76
CA SER A 159 -4.66 -12.83 1.28
C SER A 159 -4.32 -11.77 0.25
N GLN A 160 -3.21 -11.95 -0.47
CA GLN A 160 -2.80 -11.01 -1.50
C GLN A 160 -3.65 -11.13 -2.77
N PHE A 161 -4.11 -12.34 -3.08
CA PHE A 161 -5.00 -12.59 -4.21
C PHE A 161 -6.35 -11.88 -4.07
N ILE A 162 -6.99 -11.95 -2.89
CA ILE A 162 -8.31 -11.33 -2.66
C ILE A 162 -8.23 -9.81 -2.40
N SER A 163 -7.03 -9.26 -2.23
CA SER A 163 -6.84 -7.84 -1.93
C SER A 163 -6.77 -6.99 -3.21
N ASP A 164 -7.45 -5.83 -3.20
CA ASP A 164 -7.45 -4.86 -4.29
C ASP A 164 -6.15 -4.04 -4.37
N SER A 165 -5.42 -3.95 -3.26
CA SER A 165 -4.12 -3.28 -3.14
C SER A 165 -3.20 -4.07 -2.23
N VAL A 166 -1.91 -3.72 -2.22
CA VAL A 166 -0.95 -4.30 -1.26
C VAL A 166 -1.47 -4.11 0.16
N ALA A 167 -1.72 -5.20 0.87
CA ALA A 167 -2.27 -5.20 2.22
C ALA A 167 -1.28 -5.85 3.20
N HIS A 168 -0.92 -5.10 4.25
CA HIS A 168 -0.07 -5.61 5.34
C HIS A 168 -0.89 -6.22 6.48
N HIS A 169 -2.19 -5.90 6.54
CA HIS A 169 -3.15 -6.44 7.49
C HIS A 169 -4.42 -6.85 6.75
N VAL A 170 -5.12 -7.83 7.30
CA VAL A 170 -6.45 -8.23 6.84
C VAL A 170 -7.45 -8.06 7.98
N THR A 171 -8.70 -7.73 7.63
CA THR A 171 -9.81 -7.69 8.59
C THR A 171 -10.19 -9.10 9.04
N GLN A 172 -10.92 -9.23 10.15
CA GLN A 172 -11.48 -10.51 10.61
C GLN A 172 -12.28 -11.22 9.51
N ARG A 173 -13.13 -10.49 8.78
CA ARG A 173 -13.90 -11.05 7.65
C ARG A 173 -13.00 -11.62 6.56
N GLN A 174 -11.96 -10.89 6.17
CA GLN A 174 -10.99 -11.37 5.19
C GLN A 174 -10.19 -12.56 5.72
N ARG A 175 -9.83 -12.58 7.01
CA ARG A 175 -9.13 -13.70 7.65
C ARG A 175 -9.95 -14.99 7.63
N ILE A 176 -11.26 -14.90 7.90
CA ILE A 176 -12.21 -16.02 7.78
C ILE A 176 -12.29 -16.47 6.31
N GLN A 177 -12.49 -15.53 5.38
CA GLN A 177 -12.57 -15.82 3.95
C GLN A 177 -11.30 -16.51 3.43
N ILE A 178 -10.11 -16.09 3.87
CA ILE A 178 -8.83 -16.72 3.51
C ILE A 178 -8.82 -18.20 3.94
N GLY A 179 -9.28 -18.47 5.17
CA GLY A 179 -9.37 -19.82 5.70
C GLY A 179 -10.36 -20.70 4.92
N ALA A 180 -11.54 -20.15 4.61
CA ALA A 180 -12.54 -20.84 3.80
C ALA A 180 -12.01 -21.17 2.39
N LEU A 181 -11.35 -20.21 1.73
CA LEU A 181 -10.74 -20.41 0.40
C LEU A 181 -9.57 -21.41 0.41
N GLU A 182 -8.83 -21.51 1.51
CA GLU A 182 -7.76 -22.52 1.64
C GLU A 182 -8.34 -23.94 1.70
N MET A 183 -9.47 -24.12 2.39
CA MET A 183 -10.13 -25.42 2.56
C MET A 183 -11.06 -25.81 1.42
N ASP A 184 -11.47 -24.85 0.59
CA ASP A 184 -12.31 -25.08 -0.58
C ASP A 184 -11.52 -25.81 -1.68
N THR A 185 -11.60 -27.14 -1.67
CA THR A 185 -10.95 -28.01 -2.64
C THR A 185 -11.67 -28.05 -3.99
N ASP A 186 -12.93 -27.59 -4.04
CA ASP A 186 -13.72 -27.50 -5.27
C ASP A 186 -13.39 -26.23 -6.07
N ASN A 187 -12.81 -25.21 -5.42
CA ASN A 187 -12.28 -24.03 -6.06
C ASN A 187 -10.96 -24.31 -6.83
N ASN A 188 -11.13 -24.86 -8.03
CA ASN A 188 -10.04 -25.20 -8.94
C ASN A 188 -9.08 -24.04 -9.23
N TYR A 189 -9.55 -22.80 -9.23
CA TYR A 189 -8.71 -21.64 -9.49
C TYR A 189 -7.72 -21.40 -8.34
N ILE A 190 -8.24 -21.34 -7.10
CA ILE A 190 -7.41 -21.18 -5.90
C ILE A 190 -6.48 -22.37 -5.72
N GLN A 191 -6.97 -23.60 -5.91
CA GLN A 191 -6.14 -24.80 -5.82
C GLN A 191 -4.99 -24.79 -6.85
N ASN A 192 -5.26 -24.40 -8.10
CA ASN A 192 -4.21 -24.26 -9.11
C ASN A 192 -3.22 -23.14 -8.76
N LEU A 193 -3.68 -22.01 -8.23
CA LEU A 193 -2.80 -20.92 -7.78
C LEU A 193 -1.87 -21.38 -6.65
N LEU A 194 -2.41 -22.03 -5.62
CA LEU A 194 -1.65 -22.56 -4.49
C LEU A 194 -0.64 -23.62 -4.92
N LEU A 195 -1.05 -24.53 -5.82
CA LEU A 195 -0.17 -25.58 -6.32
C LEU A 195 0.94 -25.01 -7.22
N ALA A 196 0.60 -24.07 -8.10
CA ALA A 196 1.57 -23.46 -9.01
C ALA A 196 2.61 -22.62 -8.25
N THR A 197 2.16 -21.84 -7.26
CA THR A 197 3.06 -21.04 -6.42
C THR A 197 3.96 -21.91 -5.55
N ARG A 198 3.45 -22.99 -4.95
CA ARG A 198 4.26 -23.95 -4.19
C ARG A 198 5.31 -24.67 -5.03
N SER A 199 5.10 -24.79 -6.34
CA SER A 199 6.01 -25.50 -7.24
C SER A 199 7.25 -24.68 -7.64
N ILE A 200 7.31 -23.39 -7.26
CA ILE A 200 8.37 -22.45 -7.63
C ILE A 200 8.93 -21.83 -6.34
N PRO A 201 10.02 -22.37 -5.78
CA PRO A 201 10.58 -21.93 -4.49
C PRO A 201 10.95 -20.45 -4.43
N GLU A 202 11.35 -19.86 -5.56
CA GLU A 202 11.73 -18.45 -5.69
C GLU A 202 10.58 -17.49 -5.33
N ILE A 203 9.33 -17.97 -5.41
CA ILE A 203 8.16 -17.19 -4.99
C ILE A 203 8.19 -16.91 -3.48
N ASP A 204 8.78 -17.80 -2.67
CA ASP A 204 8.88 -17.65 -1.21
C ASP A 204 9.82 -16.52 -0.77
N GLU A 205 10.73 -16.10 -1.64
CA GLU A 205 11.64 -14.97 -1.40
C GLU A 205 11.00 -13.61 -1.75
N LEU A 206 9.80 -13.61 -2.34
CA LEU A 206 9.13 -12.36 -2.70
C LEU A 206 8.64 -11.59 -1.46
N THR A 207 8.90 -10.28 -1.46
CA THR A 207 8.25 -9.35 -0.53
C THR A 207 6.73 -9.39 -0.69
N THR A 208 5.98 -9.05 0.37
CA THR A 208 4.50 -8.99 0.33
C THR A 208 3.98 -8.16 -0.84
N ALA A 209 4.62 -7.02 -1.13
CA ALA A 209 4.26 -6.17 -2.27
C ALA A 209 4.48 -6.85 -3.63
N ASN A 210 5.58 -7.59 -3.79
CA ASN A 210 5.84 -8.32 -5.03
C ASN A 210 4.94 -9.56 -5.17
N LEU A 211 4.59 -10.21 -4.05
CA LEU A 211 3.61 -11.28 -4.04
C LEU A 211 2.23 -10.78 -4.47
N TRP A 212 1.80 -9.63 -3.98
CA TRP A 212 0.56 -8.99 -4.45
C TRP A 212 0.60 -8.70 -5.95
N LYS A 213 1.69 -8.11 -6.44
CA LYS A 213 1.88 -7.87 -7.89
C LYS A 213 1.81 -9.15 -8.71
N LEU A 214 2.34 -10.27 -8.19
CA LEU A 214 2.24 -11.58 -8.82
C LEU A 214 0.78 -12.03 -8.89
N THR A 215 0.05 -11.97 -7.76
CA THR A 215 -1.35 -12.40 -7.72
C THR A 215 -2.26 -11.52 -8.59
N ASP A 216 -2.01 -10.22 -8.65
CA ASP A 216 -2.70 -9.27 -9.53
C ASP A 216 -2.39 -9.54 -11.01
N ALA A 217 -1.13 -9.84 -11.34
CA ALA A 217 -0.73 -10.28 -12.68
C ALA A 217 -1.45 -11.58 -13.10
N VAL A 218 -1.61 -12.54 -12.19
CA VAL A 218 -2.36 -13.77 -12.45
C VAL A 218 -3.83 -13.45 -12.73
N LYS A 219 -4.50 -12.63 -11.91
CA LYS A 219 -5.90 -12.20 -12.15
C LYS A 219 -6.11 -11.56 -13.53
N LYS A 220 -5.15 -10.75 -13.97
CA LYS A 220 -5.20 -10.07 -15.28
C LYS A 220 -5.02 -11.01 -16.47
N VAL A 221 -4.15 -12.01 -16.34
CA VAL A 221 -3.83 -12.95 -17.43
C VAL A 221 -4.83 -14.12 -17.47
N PHE A 222 -5.35 -14.52 -16.32
CA PHE A 222 -6.24 -15.65 -16.14
C PHE A 222 -7.50 -15.20 -15.39
N PRO A 223 -8.57 -14.82 -16.11
CA PRO A 223 -9.85 -14.46 -15.49
C PRO A 223 -10.45 -15.62 -14.69
N GLU A 224 -11.03 -15.33 -13.53
CA GLU A 224 -11.63 -16.33 -12.62
C GLU A 224 -12.82 -17.08 -13.22
N ASP A 225 -13.54 -16.46 -14.17
CA ASP A 225 -14.68 -17.03 -14.89
C ASP A 225 -14.26 -18.07 -15.93
N LYS A 226 -12.95 -18.23 -16.18
CA LYS A 226 -12.40 -19.16 -17.16
C LYS A 226 -11.59 -20.25 -16.47
N ARG A 227 -11.61 -21.45 -17.07
CA ARG A 227 -10.76 -22.55 -16.61
C ARG A 227 -9.29 -22.20 -16.81
N THR A 228 -8.58 -22.02 -15.71
CA THR A 228 -7.12 -21.85 -15.72
C THR A 228 -6.44 -23.21 -15.77
N GLU A 229 -5.67 -23.47 -16.83
CA GLU A 229 -4.86 -24.69 -16.93
C GLU A 229 -3.60 -24.57 -16.06
N LEU A 230 -3.38 -25.53 -15.15
CA LEU A 230 -2.25 -25.53 -14.23
C LEU A 230 -0.89 -25.40 -14.93
N GLY A 231 -0.68 -26.13 -16.03
CA GLY A 231 0.57 -26.09 -16.80
C GLY A 231 0.86 -24.72 -17.40
N LEU A 232 -0.19 -24.01 -17.85
CA LEU A 232 -0.06 -22.67 -18.41
C LEU A 232 0.20 -21.63 -17.32
N LEU A 233 -0.46 -21.77 -16.16
CA LEU A 233 -0.20 -20.94 -14.99
C LEU A 233 1.25 -21.12 -14.48
N LEU A 234 1.72 -22.36 -14.37
CA LEU A 234 3.11 -22.66 -14.00
C LEU A 234 4.11 -22.01 -14.96
N ASN A 235 3.86 -22.10 -16.27
CA ASN A 235 4.71 -21.46 -17.26
C ASN A 235 4.74 -19.93 -17.08
N PHE A 236 3.56 -19.31 -16.91
CA PHE A 236 3.47 -17.87 -16.65
C PHE A 236 4.24 -17.45 -15.40
N LEU A 237 4.06 -18.15 -14.28
CA LEU A 237 4.73 -17.82 -13.02
C LEU A 237 6.25 -17.90 -13.15
N LYS A 238 6.78 -18.93 -13.82
CA LYS A 238 8.23 -19.06 -14.07
C LYS A 238 8.76 -17.88 -14.88
N VAL A 239 8.14 -17.57 -16.01
CA VAL A 239 8.54 -16.44 -16.86
C VAL A 239 8.42 -15.12 -16.10
N TRP A 240 7.39 -14.95 -15.27
CA TRP A 240 7.19 -13.73 -14.47
C TRP A 240 8.28 -13.54 -13.41
N ILE A 241 8.71 -14.61 -12.76
CA ILE A 241 9.80 -14.59 -11.77
C ILE A 241 11.12 -14.24 -12.42
N GLU A 242 11.44 -14.88 -13.55
CA GLU A 242 12.65 -14.62 -14.35
C GLU A 242 12.67 -13.20 -14.94
N THR A 243 11.49 -12.61 -15.19
CA THR A 243 11.39 -11.27 -15.79
C THR A 243 11.75 -10.18 -14.77
N PRO A 244 12.64 -9.23 -15.13
CA PRO A 244 12.98 -8.08 -14.30
C PRO A 244 11.75 -7.25 -13.90
N HIS A 245 11.75 -6.70 -12.68
CA HIS A 245 10.58 -6.02 -12.12
C HIS A 245 10.03 -4.86 -12.99
N ILE A 246 10.89 -4.19 -13.75
CA ILE A 246 10.55 -3.10 -14.67
C ILE A 246 9.71 -3.60 -15.85
N ASP A 247 10.02 -4.82 -16.33
CA ASP A 247 9.48 -5.36 -17.58
C ASP A 247 8.23 -6.24 -17.35
N ARG A 248 7.94 -6.64 -16.10
CA ARG A 248 6.77 -7.46 -15.74
C ARG A 248 5.44 -6.88 -16.22
N GLY A 249 5.30 -5.56 -16.29
CA GLY A 249 4.08 -4.92 -16.81
C GLY A 249 3.85 -5.21 -18.31
N ILE A 250 4.92 -5.32 -19.09
CA ILE A 250 4.88 -5.69 -20.51
C ILE A 250 4.49 -7.16 -20.64
N LEU A 251 5.13 -8.03 -19.84
CA LEU A 251 4.81 -9.45 -19.81
C LEU A 251 3.32 -9.70 -19.59
N VAL A 252 2.73 -9.04 -18.59
CA VAL A 252 1.31 -9.18 -18.25
C VAL A 252 0.42 -8.74 -19.39
N LYS A 253 0.73 -7.63 -20.07
CA LYS A 253 -0.04 -7.15 -21.23
C LYS A 253 -0.02 -8.16 -22.38
N GLU A 254 1.16 -8.67 -22.73
CA GLU A 254 1.29 -9.67 -23.81
C GLU A 254 0.53 -10.96 -23.50
N TRP A 255 0.71 -11.49 -22.28
CA TRP A 255 0.04 -12.70 -21.86
C TRP A 255 -1.49 -12.53 -21.74
N ALA A 256 -1.97 -11.38 -21.29
CA ALA A 256 -3.40 -11.05 -21.26
C ALA A 256 -3.99 -10.92 -22.69
N GLY A 257 -3.18 -10.43 -23.64
CA GLY A 257 -3.51 -10.41 -25.07
C GLY A 257 -3.47 -11.79 -25.76
N GLY A 258 -3.05 -12.84 -25.04
CA GLY A 258 -2.92 -14.20 -25.56
C GLY A 258 -1.53 -14.54 -26.12
N ASN A 259 -0.61 -13.59 -26.15
CA ASN A 259 0.77 -13.78 -26.59
C ASN A 259 1.61 -14.39 -25.46
N ARG A 260 1.79 -15.72 -25.50
CA ARG A 260 2.49 -16.50 -24.47
C ARG A 260 4.01 -16.44 -24.62
N ILE A 261 4.58 -15.25 -24.52
CA ILE A 261 6.02 -15.01 -24.65
C ILE A 261 6.80 -15.68 -23.50
N SER A 262 7.96 -16.27 -23.79
CA SER A 262 8.83 -16.95 -22.81
C SER A 262 9.70 -16.01 -21.99
N GLY A 263 9.58 -14.70 -22.22
CA GLY A 263 10.33 -13.65 -21.56
C GLY A 263 10.04 -12.33 -22.24
N VAL A 264 10.14 -11.23 -21.49
CA VAL A 264 10.07 -9.91 -22.11
C VAL A 264 11.37 -9.72 -22.85
N GLN A 265 11.31 -9.95 -24.16
CA GLN A 265 12.28 -9.31 -25.02
C GLN A 265 11.96 -7.83 -24.92
N LYS A 266 12.71 -7.16 -24.05
CA LYS A 266 13.04 -5.78 -24.32
C LYS A 266 13.44 -5.78 -25.78
N GLN A 267 12.75 -5.00 -26.60
CA GLN A 267 13.57 -4.25 -27.52
C GLN A 267 14.50 -3.40 -26.61
N GLU A 268 15.58 -4.02 -26.08
CA GLU A 268 16.89 -3.46 -26.36
C GLU A 268 16.77 -3.18 -27.82
N THR A 269 16.68 -1.89 -28.17
CA THR A 269 16.81 -1.43 -29.55
C THR A 269 17.73 -2.43 -30.19
N GLN A 270 17.13 -3.25 -31.05
CA GLN A 270 17.74 -4.51 -31.41
C GLN A 270 19.23 -4.19 -31.63
N THR A 271 20.14 -4.92 -30.99
CA THR A 271 21.35 -5.28 -31.71
C THR A 271 20.93 -6.25 -32.82
N THR A 272 19.94 -5.84 -33.65
CA THR A 272 20.00 -6.07 -35.07
C THR A 272 21.36 -5.56 -35.39
N THR A 273 22.10 -6.40 -36.07
CA THR A 273 23.21 -6.00 -36.93
C THR A 273 22.89 -4.61 -37.47
N GLU A 274 23.39 -3.57 -36.80
CA GLU A 274 22.89 -2.21 -36.99
C GLU A 274 23.17 -1.92 -38.45
N SER A 275 22.12 -1.59 -39.20
CA SER A 275 22.36 -0.67 -40.29
C SER A 275 23.10 0.50 -39.64
N PRO A 276 24.32 0.82 -40.08
CA PRO A 276 25.17 1.75 -39.36
C PRO A 276 24.36 3.02 -39.08
N ARG A 277 24.37 3.50 -37.83
CA ARG A 277 23.71 4.75 -37.47
C ARG A 277 24.01 5.79 -38.53
N TYR A 278 22.96 6.49 -38.94
CA TYR A 278 23.09 7.53 -39.95
C TYR A 278 24.19 8.51 -39.54
N LYS A 279 25.28 8.48 -40.31
CA LYS A 279 26.38 9.41 -40.19
C LYS A 279 26.13 10.58 -41.13
N ARG A 280 26.14 11.80 -40.61
CA ARG A 280 25.94 12.99 -41.44
C ARG A 280 27.00 13.07 -42.52
N ALA A 281 26.58 13.36 -43.74
CA ALA A 281 27.51 13.58 -44.86
C ALA A 281 28.24 14.92 -44.76
N VAL A 282 27.69 15.87 -43.99
CA VAL A 282 28.22 17.21 -43.78
C VAL A 282 28.40 17.42 -42.29
N THR A 283 29.47 18.12 -41.90
CA THR A 283 29.71 18.46 -40.50
C THR A 283 28.55 19.28 -39.93
N GLN A 284 28.24 19.03 -38.66
CA GLN A 284 27.16 19.74 -38.01
C GLN A 284 27.54 21.22 -37.81
N SER A 285 26.55 22.09 -37.98
CA SER A 285 26.67 23.53 -37.74
C SER A 285 25.41 24.02 -37.06
N MET A 286 25.44 25.22 -36.48
CA MET A 286 24.24 25.78 -35.82
C MET A 286 23.06 25.96 -36.79
N ALA A 287 23.33 26.20 -38.08
CA ALA A 287 22.30 26.27 -39.11
C ALA A 287 21.68 24.89 -39.41
N ASN A 288 22.52 23.86 -39.54
CA ASN A 288 22.06 22.49 -39.76
C ASN A 288 21.32 21.94 -38.53
N LEU A 289 21.78 22.28 -37.33
CA LEU A 289 21.10 21.96 -36.07
C LEU A 289 19.68 22.55 -36.05
N GLY A 290 19.51 23.80 -36.46
CA GLY A 290 18.18 24.41 -36.60
C GLY A 290 17.27 23.62 -37.54
N ILE A 291 17.79 23.18 -38.69
CA ILE A 291 16.99 22.36 -39.63
C ILE A 291 16.62 21.01 -39.00
N GLU A 292 17.55 20.33 -38.31
CA GLU A 292 17.27 19.05 -37.66
C GLU A 292 16.22 19.17 -36.54
N ILE A 293 16.32 20.20 -35.70
CA ILE A 293 15.32 20.52 -34.68
C ILE A 293 13.96 20.77 -35.33
N ALA A 294 13.91 21.55 -36.42
CA ALA A 294 12.69 21.85 -37.15
C ALA A 294 12.04 20.58 -37.73
N ILE A 295 12.84 19.68 -38.32
CA ILE A 295 12.34 18.39 -38.83
C ILE A 295 11.77 17.57 -37.68
N ALA A 296 12.48 17.47 -36.56
CA ALA A 296 12.05 16.68 -35.41
C ALA A 296 10.76 17.22 -34.78
N GLN A 297 10.55 18.54 -34.80
CA GLN A 297 9.32 19.21 -34.33
C GLN A 297 8.12 18.98 -35.26
N LEU A 298 8.34 19.08 -36.58
CA LEU A 298 7.25 18.95 -37.57
C LEU A 298 6.86 17.51 -37.87
N TYR A 299 7.81 16.58 -37.81
CA TYR A 299 7.65 15.21 -38.29
C TYR A 299 8.11 14.20 -37.23
N PRO A 300 7.20 13.73 -36.36
CA PRO A 300 7.51 12.74 -35.32
C PRO A 300 8.06 11.42 -35.88
N ASP A 301 7.61 11.02 -37.08
CA ASP A 301 8.00 9.76 -37.71
C ASP A 301 9.24 9.87 -38.62
N ALA A 302 9.86 11.07 -38.71
CA ALA A 302 11.05 11.24 -39.55
C ALA A 302 12.27 10.52 -38.97
N GLU A 303 12.94 9.70 -39.77
CA GLU A 303 14.18 9.02 -39.41
C GLU A 303 15.40 9.77 -39.95
N PRO A 304 16.46 10.00 -39.14
CA PRO A 304 17.71 10.55 -39.63
C PRO A 304 18.26 9.75 -40.82
N GLY A 305 18.66 10.46 -41.88
CA GLY A 305 19.14 9.85 -43.12
C GLY A 305 18.09 9.43 -44.15
N LYS A 306 16.80 9.39 -43.76
CA LYS A 306 15.67 9.13 -44.67
C LYS A 306 14.76 10.35 -44.83
N ILE A 307 15.33 11.55 -44.71
CA ILE A 307 14.56 12.79 -44.81
C ILE A 307 14.20 13.08 -46.28
N SER A 308 12.90 13.20 -46.53
CA SER A 308 12.38 13.53 -47.85
C SER A 308 12.55 15.03 -48.18
N ARG A 309 12.61 15.36 -49.48
CA ARG A 309 12.69 16.76 -49.93
C ARG A 309 11.54 17.66 -49.40
N PRO A 310 10.27 17.20 -49.34
CA PRO A 310 9.20 17.98 -48.71
C PRO A 310 9.45 18.29 -47.23
N GLN A 311 9.98 17.33 -46.47
CA GLN A 311 10.31 17.54 -45.06
C GLN A 311 11.41 18.59 -44.89
N LEU A 312 12.45 18.55 -45.72
CA LEU A 312 13.51 19.57 -45.73
C LEU A 312 12.98 20.98 -46.07
N ILE A 313 12.07 21.08 -47.05
CA ILE A 313 11.47 22.37 -47.42
C ILE A 313 10.63 22.92 -46.27
N GLY A 314 9.78 22.09 -45.65
CA GLY A 314 8.95 22.51 -44.51
C GLY A 314 9.77 22.92 -43.29
N ALA A 315 10.87 22.20 -43.01
CA ALA A 315 11.79 22.55 -41.94
C ALA A 315 12.49 23.89 -42.18
N LYS A 316 12.97 24.13 -43.41
CA LYS A 316 13.58 25.41 -43.78
C LYS A 316 12.57 26.57 -43.64
N ASP A 317 11.35 26.37 -44.10
CA ASP A 317 10.29 27.37 -43.97
C ASP A 317 9.98 27.71 -42.50
N LEU A 318 9.95 26.71 -41.61
CA LEU A 318 9.77 26.94 -40.16
C LEU A 318 10.96 27.71 -39.55
N VAL A 319 12.19 27.37 -39.94
CA VAL A 319 13.40 28.11 -39.51
C VAL A 319 13.34 29.56 -40.00
N ASP A 320 12.96 29.79 -41.26
CA ASP A 320 12.86 31.12 -41.87
C ASP A 320 11.75 31.96 -41.22
N ARG A 321 10.63 31.34 -40.82
CA ARG A 321 9.52 31.98 -40.09
C ARG A 321 9.89 32.39 -38.66
N LYS A 322 10.97 31.85 -38.08
CA LYS A 322 11.45 32.15 -36.73
C LYS A 322 10.36 32.00 -35.65
N GLU A 323 9.60 30.92 -35.71
CA GLU A 323 8.57 30.64 -34.71
C GLU A 323 9.16 30.53 -33.30
N ASP A 324 8.46 31.06 -32.30
CA ASP A 324 8.97 31.21 -30.93
C ASP A 324 9.41 29.88 -30.32
N ILE A 325 8.62 28.81 -30.53
CA ILE A 325 8.91 27.46 -30.03
C ILE A 325 10.23 26.94 -30.62
N HIS A 326 10.43 27.15 -31.91
CA HIS A 326 11.63 26.71 -32.62
C HIS A 326 12.86 27.51 -32.16
N VAL A 327 12.73 28.83 -32.09
CA VAL A 327 13.80 29.72 -31.63
C VAL A 327 14.19 29.40 -30.18
N LYS A 328 13.20 29.11 -29.31
CA LYS A 328 13.42 28.69 -27.92
C LYS A 328 14.20 27.38 -27.87
N ALA A 329 13.79 26.37 -28.64
CA ALA A 329 14.47 25.08 -28.72
C ALA A 329 15.92 25.20 -29.20
N LEU A 330 16.14 25.88 -30.33
CA LEU A 330 17.46 26.11 -30.90
C LEU A 330 18.37 26.89 -29.95
N LYS A 331 17.85 27.91 -29.26
CA LYS A 331 18.62 28.70 -28.30
C LYS A 331 19.05 27.89 -27.08
N ILE A 332 18.21 26.97 -26.61
CA ILE A 332 18.49 26.16 -25.43
C ILE A 332 19.48 25.05 -25.80
N LEU A 333 19.20 24.29 -26.87
CA LEU A 333 20.08 23.23 -27.37
C LEU A 333 21.44 23.77 -27.80
N GLY A 334 21.46 24.91 -28.51
CA GLY A 334 22.68 25.56 -28.97
C GLY A 334 23.60 26.09 -27.87
N LYS A 335 23.14 26.12 -26.59
CA LYS A 335 23.97 26.48 -25.44
C LYS A 335 24.67 25.29 -24.78
N THR A 336 24.36 24.08 -25.20
CA THR A 336 25.05 22.87 -24.76
C THR A 336 26.45 22.83 -25.42
N THR A 337 27.50 22.60 -24.62
CA THR A 337 28.92 22.83 -25.00
C THR A 337 29.40 22.00 -26.19
N ASP A 338 28.91 20.77 -26.29
CA ASP A 338 29.25 19.71 -27.26
C ASP A 338 28.04 19.38 -28.16
N ILE A 339 27.06 20.29 -28.28
CA ILE A 339 25.81 20.04 -29.03
C ILE A 339 26.04 19.59 -30.48
N LEU A 340 27.11 20.08 -31.11
CA LEU A 340 27.44 19.78 -32.51
C LEU A 340 28.08 18.40 -32.68
N ASP A 341 28.56 17.80 -31.58
CA ASP A 341 29.19 16.48 -31.60
C ASP A 341 28.16 15.35 -31.46
N TYR A 342 26.92 15.64 -31.07
CA TYR A 342 25.83 14.66 -30.98
C TYR A 342 25.33 14.21 -32.35
N ASP A 343 25.05 12.92 -32.49
CA ASP A 343 24.49 12.37 -33.73
C ASP A 343 23.06 12.87 -34.01
N ALA A 344 22.61 12.69 -35.26
CA ALA A 344 21.29 13.18 -35.66
C ALA A 344 20.13 12.50 -34.88
N HIS A 345 20.32 11.27 -34.42
CA HIS A 345 19.32 10.56 -33.61
C HIS A 345 19.15 11.20 -32.23
N SER A 346 20.25 11.61 -31.61
CA SER A 346 20.24 12.29 -30.31
C SER A 346 19.57 13.66 -30.41
N ILE A 347 19.85 14.42 -31.47
CA ILE A 347 19.18 15.72 -31.72
C ILE A 347 17.67 15.53 -31.93
N PHE A 348 17.26 14.53 -32.71
CA PHE A 348 15.84 14.25 -32.93
C PHE A 348 15.16 13.79 -31.63
N GLY A 349 15.81 12.91 -30.87
CA GLY A 349 15.32 12.38 -29.61
C GLY A 349 15.06 13.45 -28.57
N VAL A 350 16.07 14.29 -28.28
CA VAL A 350 15.92 15.37 -27.27
C VAL A 350 14.84 16.36 -27.66
N THR A 351 14.75 16.69 -28.96
CA THR A 351 13.77 17.65 -29.46
C THR A 351 12.36 17.13 -29.31
N ARG A 352 12.14 15.82 -29.49
CA ARG A 352 10.82 15.18 -29.35
C ARG A 352 10.42 14.91 -27.90
N ALA A 353 11.40 14.65 -27.03
CA ALA A 353 11.15 14.34 -25.62
C ALA A 353 10.71 15.57 -24.82
N ILE A 354 11.13 16.76 -25.21
CA ILE A 354 10.92 18.00 -24.46
C ILE A 354 9.69 18.75 -24.99
N LYS A 355 8.84 19.20 -24.07
CA LYS A 355 7.72 20.10 -24.37
C LYS A 355 8.24 21.53 -24.47
N TRP A 356 8.47 22.04 -25.67
CA TRP A 356 9.06 23.37 -25.88
C TRP A 356 8.09 24.54 -25.72
N ASN A 357 6.78 24.27 -25.69
CA ASN A 357 5.71 25.27 -25.54
C ASN A 357 5.35 25.57 -24.08
N SER A 358 6.15 25.07 -23.15
CA SER A 358 5.84 25.07 -21.73
C SER A 358 6.38 26.32 -21.02
N GLU A 359 5.86 26.61 -19.82
CA GLU A 359 6.17 27.82 -19.03
C GLU A 359 7.52 27.74 -18.31
N GLU A 360 8.21 26.61 -18.36
CA GLU A 360 9.51 26.38 -17.73
C GLU A 360 10.54 27.42 -18.17
N ASP A 361 11.30 27.88 -17.18
CA ASP A 361 12.33 28.87 -17.35
C ASP A 361 13.53 28.29 -18.11
N THR A 362 14.33 29.18 -18.71
CA THR A 362 15.44 28.76 -19.58
C THR A 362 16.50 27.92 -18.86
N SER A 363 16.62 28.03 -17.54
CA SER A 363 17.55 27.25 -16.71
C SER A 363 17.04 25.82 -16.49
N GLU A 364 15.73 25.67 -16.26
CA GLU A 364 15.07 24.37 -16.06
C GLU A 364 15.10 23.55 -17.34
N LEU A 365 14.74 24.16 -18.47
CA LEU A 365 14.82 23.48 -19.76
C LEU A 365 16.26 23.06 -20.12
N ARG A 366 17.27 23.86 -19.76
CA ARG A 366 18.67 23.44 -19.91
C ARG A 366 19.03 22.26 -19.01
N ALA A 367 18.49 22.19 -17.79
CA ALA A 367 18.70 21.04 -16.92
C ALA A 367 18.05 19.78 -17.52
N ILE A 368 16.81 19.89 -18.02
CA ILE A 368 16.09 18.79 -18.68
C ILE A 368 16.87 18.29 -19.91
N VAL A 369 17.33 19.19 -20.78
CA VAL A 369 18.16 18.85 -21.95
C VAL A 369 19.43 18.10 -21.54
N ARG A 370 20.13 18.59 -20.51
CA ARG A 370 21.38 17.98 -20.02
C ARG A 370 21.14 16.58 -19.46
N ASN A 371 20.12 16.41 -18.63
CA ASN A 371 19.75 15.11 -18.07
C ASN A 371 19.38 14.13 -19.18
N TRP A 372 18.59 14.58 -20.16
CA TRP A 372 18.21 13.75 -21.30
C TRP A 372 19.43 13.27 -22.10
N PHE A 373 20.39 14.17 -22.39
CA PHE A 373 21.62 13.78 -23.09
C PHE A 373 22.50 12.85 -22.25
N THR A 374 22.56 13.04 -20.93
CA THR A 374 23.33 12.15 -20.04
C THR A 374 22.78 10.72 -20.07
N GLU A 375 21.45 10.58 -20.15
CA GLU A 375 20.79 9.28 -20.17
C GLU A 375 20.73 8.63 -21.56
N ASN A 376 20.59 9.43 -22.63
CA ASN A 376 20.21 8.94 -23.97
C ASN A 376 21.13 9.43 -25.11
N GLY A 377 21.97 10.41 -24.85
CA GLY A 377 22.76 11.09 -25.88
C GLY A 377 23.95 10.26 -26.36
N ILE A 378 24.18 10.27 -27.67
CA ILE A 378 25.30 9.60 -28.33
C ILE A 378 25.96 10.56 -29.31
N TYR A 379 27.28 10.61 -29.27
CA TYR A 379 28.10 11.41 -30.16
C TYR A 379 28.22 10.78 -31.56
N GLU A 380 28.58 11.57 -32.57
CA GLU A 380 28.84 11.11 -33.95
C GLU A 380 29.96 10.05 -34.05
N ASN A 381 30.83 9.97 -33.05
CA ASN A 381 31.84 8.91 -32.94
C ASN A 381 31.28 7.59 -32.36
N GLY A 382 30.01 7.55 -31.98
CA GLY A 382 29.33 6.41 -31.37
C GLY A 382 29.51 6.27 -29.85
N GLU A 383 30.28 7.15 -29.21
CA GLU A 383 30.42 7.14 -27.75
C GLU A 383 29.15 7.71 -27.08
N PRO A 384 28.71 7.15 -25.94
CA PRO A 384 27.65 7.73 -25.14
C PRO A 384 28.09 9.07 -24.53
N SER A 385 27.14 9.96 -24.27
CA SER A 385 27.36 11.20 -23.54
C SER A 385 28.01 10.93 -22.20
N LYS A 386 29.03 11.72 -21.86
CA LYS A 386 29.73 11.59 -20.56
C LYS A 386 29.03 12.38 -19.45
N GLY A 387 27.87 12.97 -19.75
CA GLY A 387 27.19 13.92 -18.88
C GLY A 387 27.97 15.23 -18.73
N TYR A 388 27.44 16.15 -17.91
CA TYR A 388 28.04 17.47 -17.67
C TYR A 388 28.34 17.67 -16.17
N PRO A 389 29.36 17.01 -15.60
CA PRO A 389 29.69 17.12 -14.18
C PRO A 389 30.04 18.56 -13.75
N GLU A 390 30.61 19.35 -14.65
CA GLU A 390 31.14 20.70 -14.39
C GLU A 390 30.09 21.81 -14.26
N TRP A 391 28.80 21.45 -14.19
CA TRP A 391 27.67 22.39 -14.13
C TRP A 391 26.74 22.17 -12.94
N ASN A 392 27.24 21.47 -11.91
CA ASN A 392 26.59 21.29 -10.61
C ASN A 392 26.98 22.37 -9.58
N ASP A 393 27.80 23.35 -9.97
CA ASP A 393 28.24 24.48 -9.15
C ASP A 393 27.43 25.76 -9.40
#